data_AF-A0A3M0C024-F1
#
_entry.id   AF-A0A3M0C024-F1
#
_cell.length_a   1.000
_cell.length_b   1.000
_cell.length_c   1.000
_cell.angle_alpha   90.00
_cell.angle_beta   90.00
_cell.angle_gamma   90.00
#
_symmetry.space_group_name_H-M   'P 1'
#
loop_
_entity.id
_entity.type
_entity.pdbx_description
1 polymer ?
#
loop_
_entity_poly.entity_id
_entity_poly.type
_entity_poly.pdbx_seq_one_letter_code
_entity_poly.pdbx_strand_id
1 'polypeptide(L)'
;MRFLSAVAAMAFIFSVASGGMGAYAGELAKRMGIETGPKLEVIFQTPDILRQAREAIIYGEVEKARELYGRALTRDLSENQRARSHNGMCVVHILERAFDDALEHCNMAIRIRPNDWRFYNNRGNIYLETGALEAAIGEYERGLKLSPQSEVIRRNLALANNRVQPGMMPEAGGAGLEKKNI
;
A
#
# COMPACT_ATOMS: atom_id res chain seq x y z
N MET A 1 8.19 16.49 -37.78
CA MET A 1 6.91 15.80 -38.11
C MET A 1 7.24 14.32 -38.24
N ARG A 2 6.67 13.35 -37.51
CA ARG A 2 5.49 13.25 -36.65
C ARG A 2 5.64 11.95 -35.81
N PHE A 3 5.33 12.04 -34.52
CA PHE A 3 4.62 11.07 -33.64
C PHE A 3 4.89 9.56 -33.79
N LEU A 4 5.32 8.87 -32.72
CA LEU A 4 4.40 8.20 -31.78
C LEU A 4 3.31 7.39 -32.50
N SER A 5 3.58 6.14 -32.89
CA SER A 5 2.53 5.14 -33.11
C SER A 5 3.11 3.75 -33.35
N ALA A 6 3.50 3.03 -32.29
CA ALA A 6 3.59 1.56 -32.32
C ALA A 6 3.77 0.91 -30.95
N VAL A 7 4.28 1.64 -29.94
CA VAL A 7 4.47 1.08 -28.58
C VAL A 7 3.13 0.84 -27.85
N ALA A 8 2.01 1.27 -28.42
CA ALA A 8 0.70 1.27 -27.76
C ALA A 8 -0.28 0.15 -28.18
N ALA A 9 0.05 -0.77 -29.11
CA ALA A 9 -1.00 -1.62 -29.73
C ALA A 9 -0.88 -3.15 -29.58
N MET A 10 0.15 -3.72 -28.96
CA MET A 10 0.21 -5.18 -28.77
C MET A 10 0.57 -5.60 -27.34
N ALA A 11 -0.04 -4.91 -26.38
CA ALA A 11 -0.54 -5.61 -25.20
C ALA A 11 -1.92 -6.17 -25.55
N PHE A 12 -2.04 -7.36 -26.13
CA PHE A 12 -3.30 -8.11 -26.05
C PHE A 12 -3.09 -9.61 -26.31
N ILE A 13 -3.55 -10.40 -25.33
CA ILE A 13 -3.88 -11.83 -25.36
C ILE A 13 -2.72 -12.84 -25.27
N PHE A 14 -2.26 -13.17 -24.06
CA PHE A 14 -2.51 -14.48 -23.41
C PHE A 14 -1.81 -14.57 -22.04
N SER A 15 -2.62 -14.89 -21.03
CA SER A 15 -2.19 -15.53 -19.78
C SER A 15 -1.56 -16.88 -20.11
N VAL A 16 -0.32 -17.14 -19.66
CA VAL A 16 0.03 -18.32 -18.84
C VAL A 16 1.40 -18.10 -18.16
N ALA A 17 1.50 -18.49 -16.88
CA ALA A 17 2.70 -18.99 -16.20
C ALA A 17 3.94 -18.07 -16.07
N SER A 18 4.08 -17.48 -14.87
CA SER A 18 5.29 -17.58 -14.02
C SER A 18 6.71 -17.40 -14.61
N GLY A 19 6.91 -16.63 -15.68
CA GLY A 19 8.27 -16.32 -16.17
C GLY A 19 8.41 -15.36 -17.36
N GLY A 20 7.33 -14.79 -17.88
CA GLY A 20 7.31 -14.34 -19.28
C GLY A 20 7.82 -12.92 -19.61
N MET A 21 7.77 -11.93 -18.70
CA MET A 21 8.10 -10.56 -19.12
C MET A 21 9.60 -10.32 -19.30
N GLY A 22 10.43 -10.93 -18.46
CA GLY A 22 11.88 -10.74 -18.53
C GLY A 22 12.49 -11.38 -19.77
N ALA A 23 12.14 -12.64 -20.02
CA ALA A 23 12.58 -13.36 -21.22
C ALA A 23 12.07 -12.69 -22.51
N TYR A 24 10.83 -12.19 -22.51
CA TYR A 24 10.25 -11.47 -23.63
C TYR A 24 10.98 -10.14 -23.91
N ALA A 25 11.33 -9.38 -22.88
CA ALA A 25 12.05 -8.12 -23.04
C ALA A 25 13.48 -8.31 -23.56
N GLY A 26 14.19 -9.35 -23.09
CA GLY A 26 15.51 -9.73 -23.60
C GLY A 26 15.46 -10.14 -25.08
N GLU A 27 14.47 -10.96 -25.45
CA GLU A 27 14.25 -11.39 -26.83
C GLU A 27 13.85 -10.23 -27.75
N LEU A 28 12.99 -9.31 -27.28
CA LEU A 28 12.61 -8.10 -28.02
C LEU A 28 13.79 -7.16 -28.25
N ALA A 29 14.63 -6.93 -27.24
CA ALA A 29 15.80 -6.08 -27.35
C ALA A 29 16.86 -6.66 -28.31
N LYS A 30 17.06 -7.98 -28.28
CA LYS A 30 17.89 -8.71 -29.24
C LYS A 30 17.39 -8.56 -30.68
N ARG A 31 16.08 -8.64 -30.91
CA ARG A 31 15.45 -8.41 -32.23
C ARG A 31 15.59 -6.98 -32.73
N MET A 32 15.70 -6.01 -31.82
CA MET A 32 15.93 -4.61 -32.15
C MET A 32 17.42 -4.24 -32.24
N GLY A 33 18.34 -5.19 -32.08
CA GLY A 33 19.78 -4.95 -32.13
C GLY A 33 20.34 -4.12 -30.97
N ILE A 34 19.61 -4.06 -29.85
CA ILE A 34 20.04 -3.34 -28.65
C ILE A 34 20.80 -4.34 -27.78
N GLU A 35 22.10 -4.11 -27.59
CA GLU A 35 22.88 -4.87 -26.60
C GLU A 35 22.37 -4.53 -25.20
N THR A 36 21.70 -5.49 -24.56
CA THR A 36 21.19 -5.33 -23.21
C THR A 36 22.30 -5.67 -22.21
N GLY A 37 22.93 -4.65 -21.64
CA GLY A 37 23.80 -4.85 -20.48
C GLY A 37 23.00 -5.38 -19.27
N PRO A 38 23.66 -5.96 -18.25
CA PRO A 38 22.99 -6.50 -17.06
C PRO A 38 22.11 -5.47 -16.34
N LYS A 39 22.47 -4.19 -16.41
CA LYS A 39 21.67 -3.07 -15.89
C LYS A 39 20.32 -2.92 -16.61
N LEU A 40 20.27 -3.19 -17.91
CA LEU A 40 19.07 -3.06 -18.73
C LEU A 40 18.14 -4.28 -18.55
N GLU A 41 18.71 -5.49 -18.43
CA GLU A 41 17.93 -6.69 -18.06
C GLU A 41 17.28 -6.55 -16.68
N VAL A 42 17.98 -6.00 -15.67
CA VAL A 42 17.40 -5.72 -14.35
C VAL A 42 16.22 -4.74 -14.42
N ILE A 43 16.27 -3.76 -15.34
CA ILE A 43 15.17 -2.80 -15.56
C ILE A 43 13.92 -3.50 -16.13
N PHE A 44 14.09 -4.52 -16.97
CA PHE A 44 12.99 -5.20 -17.66
C PHE A 44 12.52 -6.51 -17.00
N GLN A 45 13.39 -7.23 -16.27
CA GLN A 45 13.12 -8.59 -15.79
C GLN A 45 12.64 -8.69 -14.34
N THR A 46 12.83 -7.67 -13.49
CA THR A 46 12.44 -7.76 -12.08
C THR A 46 11.24 -6.87 -11.75
N PRO A 47 10.05 -7.44 -11.54
CA PRO A 47 9.02 -6.79 -10.76
C PRO A 47 9.60 -6.40 -9.38
N ASP A 48 9.84 -5.11 -9.15
CA ASP A 48 10.17 -4.55 -7.84
C ASP A 48 9.30 -5.23 -6.77
N ILE A 49 9.90 -5.84 -5.75
CA ILE A 49 9.15 -6.60 -4.73
C ILE A 49 8.06 -5.74 -4.08
N LEU A 50 8.32 -4.43 -3.97
CA LEU A 50 7.34 -3.47 -3.46
C LEU A 50 6.23 -3.18 -4.47
N ARG A 51 6.50 -3.24 -5.78
CA ARG A 51 5.46 -3.18 -6.81
C ARG A 51 4.55 -4.40 -6.72
N GLN A 52 5.12 -5.60 -6.65
CA GLN A 52 4.34 -6.83 -6.49
C GLN A 52 3.50 -6.81 -5.20
N ALA A 53 4.08 -6.34 -4.09
CA ALA A 53 3.37 -6.25 -2.81
C ALA A 53 2.18 -5.27 -2.89
N ARG A 54 2.35 -4.12 -3.57
CA ARG A 54 1.26 -3.16 -3.80
C ARG A 54 0.17 -3.74 -4.70
N GLU A 55 0.55 -4.45 -5.74
CA GLU A 55 -0.41 -5.11 -6.64
C GLU A 55 -1.21 -6.18 -5.89
N ALA A 56 -0.56 -6.98 -5.05
CA ALA A 56 -1.23 -7.95 -4.19
C ALA A 56 -2.30 -7.30 -3.30
N ILE A 57 -2.03 -6.12 -2.71
CA ILE A 57 -3.06 -5.35 -1.97
C ILE A 57 -4.25 -4.97 -2.87
N ILE A 58 -3.99 -4.48 -4.09
CA ILE A 58 -5.05 -4.04 -5.02
C ILE A 58 -5.96 -5.21 -5.40
N TYR A 59 -5.39 -6.41 -5.58
CA TYR A 59 -6.14 -7.61 -5.91
C TYR A 59 -6.73 -8.34 -4.70
N GLY A 60 -6.53 -7.82 -3.48
CA GLY A 60 -7.01 -8.46 -2.25
C GLY A 60 -6.22 -9.69 -1.81
N GLU A 61 -5.04 -9.94 -2.39
CA GLU A 61 -4.13 -11.03 -2.02
C GLU A 61 -3.32 -10.63 -0.75
N VAL A 62 -4.01 -10.45 0.38
CA VAL A 62 -3.45 -9.87 1.62
C VAL A 62 -2.24 -10.66 2.14
N GLU A 63 -2.33 -11.98 2.16
CA GLU A 63 -1.28 -12.91 2.60
C GLU A 63 -0.02 -12.76 1.77
N LYS A 64 -0.17 -12.66 0.46
CA LYS A 64 0.94 -12.48 -0.47
C LYS A 64 1.56 -11.10 -0.30
N ALA A 65 0.75 -10.06 -0.09
CA ALA A 65 1.25 -8.72 0.21
C ALA A 65 2.09 -8.71 1.49
N ARG A 66 1.61 -9.38 2.56
CA ARG A 66 2.34 -9.56 3.83
C ARG A 66 3.70 -10.21 3.62
N GLU A 67 3.72 -11.34 2.91
CA GLU A 67 4.96 -12.07 2.63
C GLU A 67 5.95 -11.20 1.83
N LEU A 68 5.47 -10.52 0.78
CA LEU A 68 6.30 -9.68 -0.06
C LEU A 68 6.86 -8.47 0.69
N TYR A 69 6.07 -7.79 1.52
CA TYR A 69 6.57 -6.70 2.35
C TYR A 69 7.52 -7.19 3.44
N GLY A 70 7.23 -8.32 4.10
CA GLY A 70 8.14 -8.95 5.06
C GLY A 70 9.50 -9.27 4.43
N ARG A 71 9.50 -9.93 3.27
CA ARG A 71 10.70 -10.22 2.47
C ARG A 71 11.40 -8.98 1.92
N ALA A 72 10.70 -7.86 1.75
CA ALA A 72 11.32 -6.61 1.38
C ALA A 72 12.08 -6.00 2.56
N LEU A 73 11.49 -6.05 3.76
CA LEU A 73 12.09 -5.48 4.97
C LEU A 73 13.38 -6.19 5.42
N THR A 74 13.60 -7.45 5.02
CA THR A 74 14.85 -8.17 5.26
C THR A 74 15.99 -7.82 4.28
N ARG A 75 15.71 -7.00 3.26
CA ARG A 75 16.71 -6.60 2.25
C ARG A 75 17.33 -5.25 2.57
N ASP A 76 18.43 -4.97 1.88
CA ASP A 76 18.95 -3.60 1.82
C ASP A 76 17.98 -2.73 1.01
N LEU A 77 17.30 -1.83 1.71
CA LEU A 77 16.31 -0.91 1.18
C LEU A 77 16.77 0.51 1.48
N SER A 78 16.65 1.39 0.48
CA SER A 78 16.69 2.83 0.75
C SER A 78 15.65 3.21 1.80
N GLU A 79 15.89 4.29 2.55
CA GLU A 79 14.95 4.77 3.58
C GLU A 79 13.53 4.96 3.02
N ASN A 80 13.41 5.45 1.78
CA ASN A 80 12.12 5.59 1.10
C ASN A 80 11.44 4.23 0.87
N GLN A 81 12.17 3.25 0.36
CA GLN A 81 11.64 1.90 0.19
C GLN A 81 11.27 1.25 1.53
N ARG A 82 12.08 1.44 2.56
CA ARG A 82 11.82 0.92 3.91
C ARG A 82 10.57 1.55 4.52
N ALA A 83 10.43 2.88 4.47
CA ALA A 83 9.24 3.58 4.94
C ALA A 83 7.96 3.12 4.22
N ARG A 84 8.02 2.98 2.87
CA ARG A 84 6.90 2.47 2.09
C ARG A 84 6.56 1.02 2.40
N SER A 85 7.55 0.19 2.73
CA SER A 85 7.34 -1.21 3.12
C SER A 85 6.64 -1.32 4.47
N HIS A 86 7.09 -0.54 5.46
CA HIS A 86 6.39 -0.44 6.75
C HIS A 86 4.96 0.08 6.57
N ASN A 87 4.75 1.11 5.75
CA ASN A 87 3.39 1.56 5.46
C ASN A 87 2.54 0.49 4.74
N GLY A 88 3.16 -0.32 3.87
CA GLY A 88 2.52 -1.47 3.23
C GLY A 88 2.06 -2.51 4.25
N MET A 89 2.92 -2.88 5.20
CA MET A 89 2.56 -3.75 6.34
C MET A 89 1.47 -3.15 7.22
N CYS A 90 1.49 -1.82 7.45
CA CYS A 90 0.40 -1.15 8.15
C CYS A 90 -0.95 -1.37 7.45
N VAL A 91 -0.99 -1.24 6.11
CA VAL A 91 -2.21 -1.52 5.34
C VAL A 91 -2.60 -3.00 5.42
N VAL A 92 -1.66 -3.93 5.30
CA VAL A 92 -1.91 -5.37 5.46
C VAL A 92 -2.61 -5.65 6.79
N HIS A 93 -2.05 -5.16 7.90
CA HIS A 93 -2.60 -5.41 9.22
C HIS A 93 -3.92 -4.66 9.49
N ILE A 94 -4.16 -3.50 8.86
CA ILE A 94 -5.49 -2.87 8.85
C ILE A 94 -6.52 -3.81 8.22
N LEU A 95 -6.21 -4.42 7.06
CA LEU A 95 -7.12 -5.34 6.38
C LEU A 95 -7.39 -6.61 7.20
N GLU A 96 -6.42 -7.05 7.98
CA GLU A 96 -6.53 -8.18 8.91
C GLU A 96 -7.23 -7.82 10.24
N ARG A 97 -7.52 -6.53 10.47
CA ARG A 97 -7.99 -5.98 11.75
C ARG A 97 -7.00 -6.22 12.92
N ALA A 98 -5.73 -6.43 12.62
CA ALA A 98 -4.62 -6.51 13.58
C ALA A 98 -4.10 -5.10 13.89
N PHE A 99 -4.88 -4.32 14.63
CA PHE A 99 -4.64 -2.87 14.77
C PHE A 99 -3.36 -2.51 15.53
N ASP A 100 -2.94 -3.32 16.50
CA ASP A 100 -1.70 -3.08 17.26
C ASP A 100 -0.45 -3.22 16.36
N ASP A 101 -0.38 -4.30 15.57
CA ASP A 101 0.70 -4.52 14.60
C ASP A 101 0.67 -3.44 13.50
N ALA A 102 -0.53 -3.04 13.07
CA ALA A 102 -0.69 -1.96 12.11
C ALA A 102 -0.12 -0.64 12.64
N LEU A 103 -0.39 -0.30 13.90
CA LEU A 103 0.14 0.91 14.54
C LEU A 103 1.67 0.89 14.63
N GLU A 104 2.27 -0.24 15.00
CA GLU A 104 3.73 -0.38 15.03
C GLU A 104 4.34 -0.07 13.65
N HIS A 105 3.81 -0.69 12.60
CA HIS A 105 4.28 -0.49 11.24
C HIS A 105 4.04 0.94 10.73
N CYS A 106 2.89 1.55 11.02
CA CYS A 106 2.63 2.94 10.68
C CYS A 106 3.58 3.91 11.44
N ASN A 107 3.86 3.66 12.71
CA ASN A 107 4.82 4.44 13.50
C ASN A 107 6.24 4.36 12.95
N MET A 108 6.67 3.16 12.53
CA MET A 108 7.96 2.96 11.88
C MET A 108 8.06 3.74 10.56
N ALA A 109 7.02 3.71 9.73
CA ALA A 109 6.99 4.47 8.48
C ALA A 109 7.11 5.99 8.73
N ILE A 110 6.37 6.51 9.71
CA ILE A 110 6.41 7.93 10.11
C ILE A 110 7.79 8.31 10.66
N ARG A 111 8.40 7.45 11.48
CA ARG A 111 9.75 7.69 12.04
C ARG A 111 10.81 7.82 10.95
N ILE A 112 10.74 6.97 9.93
CA ILE A 112 11.70 6.98 8.82
C ILE A 112 11.43 8.17 7.88
N ARG A 113 10.15 8.46 7.59
CA ARG A 113 9.76 9.56 6.71
C ARG A 113 8.55 10.31 7.27
N PRO A 114 8.77 11.37 8.07
CA PRO A 114 7.70 12.08 8.75
C PRO A 114 6.90 13.01 7.83
N ASN A 115 7.34 13.24 6.59
CA ASN A 115 6.71 14.19 5.67
C ASN A 115 5.84 13.50 4.60
N ASP A 116 5.46 12.24 4.80
CA ASP A 116 4.56 11.52 3.89
C ASP A 116 3.14 11.47 4.46
N TRP A 117 2.24 12.26 3.89
CA TRP A 117 0.85 12.38 4.35
C TRP A 117 0.09 11.06 4.40
N ARG A 118 0.46 10.09 3.56
CA ARG A 118 -0.22 8.78 3.45
C ARG A 118 -0.11 7.97 4.74
N PHE A 119 0.98 8.14 5.48
CA PHE A 119 1.23 7.38 6.70
C PHE A 119 0.33 7.86 7.84
N TYR A 120 0.14 9.18 7.95
CA TYR A 120 -0.82 9.77 8.88
C TYR A 120 -2.26 9.41 8.50
N ASN A 121 -2.59 9.39 7.21
CA ASN A 121 -3.91 8.92 6.76
C ASN A 121 -4.17 7.47 7.19
N ASN A 122 -3.20 6.58 7.00
CA ASN A 122 -3.35 5.17 7.37
C ASN A 122 -3.44 4.97 8.89
N ARG A 123 -2.63 5.70 9.67
CA ARG A 123 -2.74 5.68 11.13
C ARG A 123 -4.07 6.27 11.63
N GLY A 124 -4.54 7.34 10.99
CA GLY A 124 -5.87 7.91 11.24
C GLY A 124 -6.99 6.92 10.98
N ASN A 125 -6.89 6.11 9.91
CA ASN A 125 -7.87 5.06 9.63
C ASN A 125 -7.92 4.00 10.75
N ILE A 126 -6.77 3.63 11.34
CA ILE A 126 -6.76 2.70 12.49
C ILE A 126 -7.53 3.30 13.67
N TYR A 127 -7.29 4.57 13.99
CA TYR A 127 -8.01 5.25 15.07
C TYR A 127 -9.50 5.41 14.78
N LEU A 128 -9.86 5.65 13.51
CA LEU A 128 -11.25 5.73 13.09
C LEU A 128 -11.99 4.39 13.26
N GLU A 129 -11.35 3.27 12.92
CA GLU A 129 -11.89 1.92 13.05
C GLU A 129 -11.98 1.46 14.51
N THR A 130 -11.05 1.90 15.37
CA THR A 130 -11.03 1.58 16.80
C THR A 130 -11.88 2.53 17.65
N GLY A 131 -12.49 3.56 17.04
CA GLY A 131 -13.34 4.53 17.73
C GLY A 131 -12.57 5.62 18.49
N ALA A 132 -11.24 5.69 18.36
CA ALA A 132 -10.41 6.77 18.89
C ALA A 132 -10.52 8.03 18.00
N LEU A 133 -11.72 8.62 17.93
CA LEU A 133 -12.07 9.61 16.91
C LEU A 133 -11.24 10.90 16.99
N GLU A 134 -10.94 11.40 18.18
CA GLU A 134 -10.09 12.59 18.36
C GLU A 134 -8.66 12.34 17.87
N ALA A 135 -8.14 11.13 18.11
CA ALA A 135 -6.84 10.72 17.59
C ALA A 135 -6.87 10.63 16.05
N ALA A 136 -7.94 10.07 15.47
CA ALA A 136 -8.12 9.99 14.02
C ALA A 136 -8.12 11.40 13.38
N ILE A 137 -8.88 12.34 13.96
CA ILE A 137 -8.93 13.75 13.53
C ILE A 137 -7.53 14.36 13.54
N GLY A 138 -6.80 14.23 14.65
CA GLY A 138 -5.45 14.77 14.77
C GLY A 138 -4.46 14.19 13.73
N GLU A 139 -4.58 12.92 13.39
CA GLU A 139 -3.78 12.30 12.32
C GLU A 139 -4.15 12.86 10.94
N TYR A 140 -5.44 12.97 10.62
CA TYR A 140 -5.89 13.52 9.34
C TYR A 140 -5.49 14.99 9.19
N GLU A 141 -5.58 15.81 10.24
CA GLU A 141 -5.11 17.19 10.22
C GLU A 141 -3.61 17.30 9.94
N ARG A 142 -2.77 16.43 10.53
CA ARG A 142 -1.34 16.36 10.21
C ARG A 142 -1.12 15.97 8.75
N GLY A 143 -1.85 14.98 8.25
CA GLY A 143 -1.83 14.60 6.84
C GLY A 143 -2.22 15.77 5.92
N LEU A 144 -3.24 16.54 6.28
CA LEU A 144 -3.73 17.68 5.50
C LEU A 144 -2.73 18.85 5.50
N LYS A 145 -2.01 19.08 6.60
CA LYS A 145 -0.89 20.05 6.63
C LYS A 145 0.20 19.69 5.60
N LEU A 146 0.48 18.41 5.42
CA LEU A 146 1.47 17.91 4.45
C LEU A 146 0.92 17.87 3.01
N SER A 147 -0.39 17.68 2.83
CA SER A 147 -1.05 17.68 1.53
C SER A 147 -2.40 18.40 1.60
N PRO A 148 -2.42 19.75 1.53
CA PRO A 148 -3.63 20.55 1.74
C PRO A 148 -4.75 20.29 0.73
N GLN A 149 -4.40 19.76 -0.45
CA GLN A 149 -5.35 19.48 -1.53
C GLN A 149 -5.90 18.04 -1.50
N SER A 150 -5.43 17.19 -0.60
CA SER A 150 -5.83 15.77 -0.55
C SER A 150 -7.33 15.62 -0.27
N GLU A 151 -8.08 15.18 -1.28
CA GLU A 151 -9.50 14.86 -1.14
C GLU A 151 -9.72 13.65 -0.23
N VAL A 152 -8.83 12.65 -0.31
CA VAL A 152 -8.89 11.44 0.52
C VAL A 152 -8.86 11.80 2.01
N ILE A 153 -7.91 12.64 2.42
CA ILE A 153 -7.80 13.07 3.82
C ILE A 153 -9.02 13.90 4.23
N ARG A 154 -9.49 14.83 3.39
CA ARG A 154 -10.69 15.64 3.69
C ARG A 154 -11.93 14.77 3.90
N ARG A 155 -12.13 13.73 3.08
CA ARG A 155 -13.23 12.77 3.24
C ARG A 155 -13.12 12.01 4.56
N ASN A 156 -11.93 11.50 4.89
CA ASN A 156 -11.72 10.75 6.12
C ASN A 156 -11.86 11.62 7.38
N LEU A 157 -11.38 12.86 7.33
CA LEU A 157 -11.58 13.85 8.40
C LEU A 157 -13.07 14.19 8.59
N ALA A 158 -13.81 14.39 7.51
CA ALA A 158 -15.25 14.64 7.58
C ALA A 158 -15.99 13.43 8.19
N LEU A 159 -15.61 12.21 7.81
CA LEU A 159 -16.16 10.99 8.39
C LEU A 159 -15.86 10.89 9.90
N ALA A 160 -14.63 11.19 10.32
CA ALA A 160 -14.26 11.21 11.74
C ALA A 160 -15.05 12.25 12.53
N ASN A 161 -15.14 13.49 12.03
CA ASN A 161 -15.90 14.57 12.65
C ASN A 161 -17.41 14.25 12.78
N ASN A 162 -17.98 13.60 11.77
CA ASN A 162 -19.39 13.20 11.82
C ASN A 162 -19.64 12.12 12.87
N ARG A 163 -18.69 11.18 13.06
CA ARG A 163 -18.78 10.14 14.09
C ARG A 163 -18.61 10.69 15.52
N VAL A 164 -17.94 11.83 15.69
CA VAL A 164 -17.80 12.51 16.99
C VAL A 164 -19.15 13.09 17.45
N GLN A 165 -20.06 13.41 16.53
CA GLN A 165 -21.37 13.92 16.91
C GLN A 165 -22.19 12.82 17.61
N PRO A 166 -22.63 13.02 18.87
CA PRO A 166 -23.37 12.00 19.61
C PRO A 166 -24.65 11.62 18.87
N GLY A 167 -24.82 10.34 18.51
CA GLY A 167 -26.06 9.80 17.92
C GLY A 167 -25.94 8.99 16.62
N MET A 168 -24.74 8.79 16.07
CA MET A 168 -24.55 8.04 14.80
C MET A 168 -23.78 6.71 14.91
N MET A 169 -23.50 6.21 16.12
CA MET A 169 -23.01 4.83 16.24
C MET A 169 -24.21 3.86 16.24
N PRO A 170 -24.36 2.95 15.26
CA PRO A 170 -24.80 1.62 15.64
C PRO A 170 -23.75 1.11 16.63
N GLU A 171 -24.19 0.75 17.83
CA GLU A 171 -23.35 0.16 18.86
C GLU A 171 -22.34 -0.77 18.20
N ALA A 172 -21.05 -0.53 18.44
CA ALA A 172 -19.99 -1.40 17.98
C ALA A 172 -20.42 -2.81 18.37
N GLY A 173 -20.78 -3.60 17.36
CA GLY A 173 -21.32 -4.94 17.55
C GLY A 173 -20.36 -5.67 18.45
N GLY A 174 -20.76 -5.78 19.72
CA GLY A 174 -20.14 -6.68 20.66
C GLY A 174 -20.31 -8.04 20.05
N ALA A 175 -19.25 -8.54 19.40
CA ALA A 175 -18.99 -9.95 19.38
C ALA A 175 -18.78 -10.34 20.84
N GLY A 176 -19.91 -10.48 21.55
CA GLY A 176 -19.97 -11.16 22.81
C GLY A 176 -19.31 -12.50 22.57
N LEU A 177 -18.18 -12.70 23.22
CA LEU A 177 -17.73 -14.02 23.59
C LEU A 177 -18.83 -14.58 24.50
N GLU A 178 -19.86 -15.14 23.87
CA GLU A 178 -20.79 -16.04 24.53
C GLU A 178 -19.94 -17.23 24.97
N LYS A 179 -19.48 -17.17 26.22
CA LYS A 179 -19.08 -18.34 26.97
C LYS A 179 -20.33 -19.22 27.05
N LYS A 180 -20.53 -20.11 26.07
CA LYS A 180 -21.41 -21.26 26.27
C LYS A 180 -20.69 -22.22 27.21
N ASN A 181 -20.97 -22.03 28.50
CA ASN A 181 -21.00 -23.10 29.47
C ASN A 181 -22.06 -24.10 29.00
N ILE A 182 -21.62 -25.28 28.53
CA ILE A 182 -22.25 -26.58 28.82
C ILE A 182 -21.11 -27.58 28.99
#